data_AF-A0A815TXJ4-F1
#
_entry.id   AF-A0A815TXJ4-F1
#
_cell.length_a   1.000
_cell.length_b   1.000
_cell.length_c   1.000
_cell.angle_alpha   90.00
_cell.angle_beta   90.00
_cell.angle_gamma   90.00
#
_symmetry.space_group_name_H-M   'P 1'
#
loop_
_entity.id
_entity.type
_entity.pdbx_description
1 polymer ?
#
loop_
_entity_poly.entity_id
_entity_poly.type
_entity_poly.pdbx_seq_one_letter_code
_entity_poly.pdbx_strand_id
1 'polypeptide(L)'
;MCLCTHQNNTDCFRFDRDTKFECDGYNYCENGGQCYQSHPFCPVASQCSCVECYFGTRCQLTTVGYSLSLDTILGYQIVALPSIHRQLSIIK
;
A
#
# COMPACT_ATOMS: atom_id res chain seq x y z
N MET A 1 1.67 -5.30 14.09
CA MET A 1 1.21 -5.10 12.70
C MET A 1 1.94 -6.12 11.85
N CYS A 2 1.29 -6.60 10.80
CA CYS A 2 1.89 -7.58 9.90
C CYS A 2 1.76 -7.07 8.47
N LEU A 3 2.85 -7.14 7.72
CA LEU A 3 2.92 -6.77 6.31
C LEU A 3 3.20 -8.02 5.48
N CYS A 4 2.50 -8.14 4.35
CA CYS A 4 2.82 -9.19 3.38
C CYS A 4 4.05 -8.78 2.59
N THR A 5 5.04 -9.67 2.50
CA THR A 5 6.21 -9.48 1.65
C THR A 5 5.90 -9.88 0.21
N HIS A 6 6.77 -9.50 -0.73
CA HIS A 6 6.67 -9.92 -2.13
C HIS A 6 6.74 -11.44 -2.33
N GLN A 7 7.22 -12.21 -1.35
CA GLN A 7 7.28 -13.67 -1.40
C GLN A 7 6.04 -14.34 -0.79
N ASN A 8 4.94 -13.59 -0.57
CA ASN A 8 3.73 -14.04 0.13
C ASN A 8 3.98 -14.52 1.56
N ASN A 9 5.11 -14.14 2.17
CA ASN A 9 5.35 -14.37 3.59
C ASN A 9 4.77 -13.21 4.40
N THR A 10 4.42 -13.48 5.65
CA THR A 10 3.97 -12.44 6.58
C THR A 10 5.13 -12.01 7.45
N ASP A 11 5.47 -10.72 7.42
CA ASP A 11 6.45 -10.10 8.29
C ASP A 11 5.73 -9.28 9.37
N CYS A 12 5.82 -9.74 10.62
CA CYS A 12 5.11 -9.16 11.75
C CYS A 12 6.08 -8.45 12.68
N PHE A 13 5.75 -7.22 13.02
CA PHE A 13 6.54 -6.39 13.93
C PHE A 13 5.61 -5.68 14.93
N ARG A 14 6.21 -5.28 16.06
CA ARG A 14 5.48 -4.50 17.07
C ARG A 14 5.13 -3.15 16.46
N PHE A 15 3.83 -2.87 16.40
CA PHE A 15 3.35 -1.58 15.94
C PHE A 15 3.46 -0.59 17.08
N ASP A 16 4.08 0.54 16.79
CA ASP A 16 4.17 1.68 17.68
C ASP A 16 3.74 2.92 16.88
N ARG A 17 2.76 3.66 17.41
CA ARG A 17 2.22 4.85 16.74
C ARG A 17 3.17 6.03 16.80
N ASP A 18 4.01 6.09 17.82
CA ASP A 18 4.90 7.23 18.05
C ASP A 18 6.20 7.08 17.25
N THR A 19 6.51 5.86 16.81
CA THR A 19 7.69 5.53 16.02
C THR A 19 7.46 5.85 14.54
N LYS A 20 8.01 6.97 14.10
CA LYS A 20 8.07 7.34 12.68
C LYS A 20 9.34 6.78 12.05
N PHE A 21 9.19 6.08 10.93
CA PHE A 21 10.32 5.61 10.14
C PHE A 21 10.56 6.57 8.97
N GLU A 22 11.82 6.87 8.68
CA GLU A 22 12.18 7.68 7.50
C GLU A 22 11.98 6.92 6.19
N CYS A 23 11.87 5.58 6.27
CA CYS A 23 11.73 4.68 5.14
C CYS A 23 12.85 4.90 4.13
N ASP A 24 14.05 4.41 4.51
CA ASP A 24 15.32 4.64 3.83
C ASP A 24 15.19 4.45 2.30
N GLY A 25 15.18 5.57 1.57
CA GLY A 25 14.96 5.61 0.12
C GLY A 25 14.32 6.93 -0.35
N TYR A 26 14.02 7.01 -1.65
CA TYR A 26 13.32 8.16 -2.26
C TYR A 26 11.81 7.90 -2.39
N ASN A 27 11.00 8.78 -1.80
CA ASN A 27 9.57 8.96 -2.08
C ASN A 27 8.65 7.75 -1.86
N TYR A 28 8.60 7.14 -0.68
CA TYR A 28 7.71 6.00 -0.46
C TYR A 28 6.24 6.40 -0.18
N CYS A 29 5.97 7.44 0.62
CA CYS A 29 4.61 7.98 0.82
C CYS A 29 4.51 9.42 0.34
N GLU A 30 3.51 9.72 -0.48
CA GLU A 30 3.20 11.04 -1.00
C GLU A 30 2.11 11.71 -0.15
N ASN A 31 1.86 13.01 -0.41
CA ASN A 31 0.74 13.76 0.15
C ASN A 31 0.59 13.69 1.70
N GLY A 32 1.72 13.66 2.42
CA GLY A 32 1.72 13.63 3.88
C GLY A 32 1.36 12.27 4.50
N GLY A 33 1.37 11.19 3.72
CA GLY A 33 1.18 9.83 4.22
C GLY A 33 2.26 9.43 5.23
N GLN A 34 1.86 8.72 6.28
CA GLN A 34 2.75 8.17 7.30
C GLN A 34 3.31 6.83 6.84
N CYS A 35 4.64 6.67 6.94
CA CYS A 35 5.28 5.41 6.59
C CYS A 35 5.45 4.50 7.81
N TYR A 36 5.13 3.22 7.61
CA TYR A 36 5.40 2.13 8.53
C TYR A 36 6.25 1.08 7.83
N GLN A 37 7.25 0.52 8.52
CA GLN A 37 8.13 -0.48 7.93
C GLN A 37 8.45 -1.59 8.93
N SER A 38 8.76 -2.78 8.42
CA SER A 38 8.97 -3.94 9.30
C SER A 38 10.25 -3.91 10.11
N HIS A 39 11.30 -3.26 9.61
CA HIS A 39 12.57 -3.15 10.31
C HIS A 39 13.20 -1.75 10.12
N PRO A 40 13.73 -1.12 11.18
CA PRO A 40 14.25 0.25 11.15
C PRO A 40 15.38 0.50 10.13
N PHE A 41 16.27 -0.47 9.94
CA PHE A 41 17.49 -0.32 9.13
C PHE A 41 17.52 -1.14 7.84
N CYS A 42 16.56 -2.06 7.65
CA CYS A 42 16.54 -2.96 6.50
C CYS A 42 15.11 -3.49 6.30
N PRO A 43 14.18 -2.62 5.90
CA PRO A 43 12.78 -2.99 5.78
C PRO A 43 12.56 -3.98 4.64
N VAL A 44 11.94 -5.12 4.94
CA VAL A 44 11.56 -6.13 3.93
C VAL A 44 10.17 -5.80 3.34
N ALA A 45 9.36 -5.07 4.10
CA ALA A 45 8.08 -4.54 3.67
C ALA A 45 7.81 -3.17 4.33
N SER A 46 7.11 -2.30 3.60
CA SER A 46 6.62 -1.01 4.08
C SER A 46 5.17 -0.80 3.68
N GLN A 47 4.46 0.06 4.43
CA GLN A 47 3.08 0.47 4.15
C GLN A 47 2.87 1.96 4.45
N CYS A 48 2.19 2.66 3.55
CA CYS A 48 1.72 4.02 3.78
C CYS A 48 0.33 4.03 4.42
N SER A 49 0.17 4.85 5.46
CA SER A 49 -1.12 5.27 5.97
C SER A 49 -1.42 6.68 5.47
N CYS A 50 -2.46 6.80 4.65
CA CYS A 50 -2.82 8.06 4.01
C CYS A 50 -3.65 8.94 4.93
N VAL A 51 -3.46 10.25 4.80
CA VAL A 51 -4.37 11.25 5.37
C VAL A 51 -5.71 11.23 4.63
N GLU A 52 -6.74 11.83 5.22
CA GLU A 52 -8.09 11.86 4.65
C GLU A 52 -8.09 12.41 3.21
N CYS A 53 -8.92 11.81 2.34
CA CYS A 53 -9.04 12.14 0.93
C CYS A 53 -7.82 11.81 0.04
N TYR A 54 -6.85 11.04 0.55
CA TYR A 54 -5.75 10.49 -0.23
C TYR A 54 -5.75 8.96 -0.23
N PHE A 55 -5.33 8.38 -1.36
CA PHE A 55 -5.49 6.96 -1.64
C PHE A 55 -4.32 6.38 -2.45
N GLY A 56 -4.33 5.06 -2.55
CA GLY A 56 -3.31 4.28 -3.25
C GLY A 56 -2.16 3.84 -2.34
N THR A 57 -1.33 2.94 -2.85
CA THR A 57 -0.24 2.31 -2.08
C THR A 57 0.79 3.30 -1.53
N ARG A 58 0.97 4.43 -2.23
CA ARG A 58 1.85 5.54 -1.85
C ARG A 58 1.09 6.82 -1.49
N CYS A 59 -0.23 6.77 -1.27
CA CYS A 59 -1.05 7.97 -1.05
C CYS A 59 -1.04 9.01 -2.20
N GLN A 60 -0.63 8.60 -3.41
CA GLN A 60 -0.50 9.47 -4.59
C GLN A 60 -1.83 9.91 -5.23
N LEU A 61 -2.95 9.27 -4.90
CA LEU A 61 -4.26 9.58 -5.50
C LEU A 61 -5.05 10.51 -4.58
N THR A 62 -5.82 11.45 -5.14
CA THR A 62 -6.73 12.31 -4.36
C THR A 62 -7.97 12.69 -5.16
N THR A 63 -9.10 12.83 -4.47
CA THR A 63 -10.35 13.38 -5.02
C THR A 63 -10.45 14.89 -4.83
N VAL A 64 -9.47 15.51 -4.16
CA VAL A 64 -9.43 16.96 -3.96
C VAL A 64 -9.04 17.61 -5.29
N GLY A 65 -9.96 18.34 -5.91
CA GLY A 65 -9.72 19.13 -7.12
C GLY A 65 -9.95 18.40 -8.46
N TYR A 66 -10.27 17.09 -8.46
CA TYR A 66 -10.60 16.32 -9.67
C TYR A 66 -11.68 15.27 -9.40
N SER A 67 -12.53 15.01 -10.39
CA SER A 67 -13.46 13.87 -10.38
C SER A 67 -12.73 12.58 -10.78
N LEU A 68 -12.02 11.94 -9.84
CA LEU A 68 -11.55 10.57 -10.05
C LEU A 68 -12.75 9.61 -10.08
N SER A 69 -12.74 8.64 -10.98
CA SER A 69 -13.72 7.56 -10.92
C SER A 69 -13.50 6.72 -9.67
N LEU A 70 -14.59 6.17 -9.13
CA LEU A 70 -14.55 5.18 -8.04
C LEU A 70 -13.62 4.01 -8.39
N ASP A 71 -13.60 3.58 -9.65
CA ASP A 71 -12.72 2.51 -10.12
C ASP A 71 -11.24 2.87 -9.99
N THR A 72 -10.88 4.14 -10.15
CA THR A 72 -9.49 4.60 -9.98
C THR A 72 -9.07 4.58 -8.51
N ILE A 73 -9.99 4.99 -7.62
CA ILE A 73 -9.77 5.00 -6.18
C ILE A 73 -9.76 3.58 -5.63
N LEU A 74 -10.61 2.68 -6.11
CA LEU A 74 -10.69 1.31 -5.60
C LEU A 74 -9.72 0.36 -6.31
N GLY A 75 -9.28 0.70 -7.52
CA GLY A 75 -8.41 -0.14 -8.34
C GLY A 75 -7.10 -0.53 -7.67
N TYR A 76 -6.52 0.32 -6.82
CA TYR A 76 -5.30 -0.04 -6.08
C TYR A 76 -5.52 -1.11 -5.01
N GLN A 77 -6.75 -1.24 -4.50
CA GLN A 77 -7.14 -2.27 -3.53
C GLN A 77 -7.50 -3.58 -4.23
N ILE A 78 -7.90 -3.50 -5.50
CA ILE A 78 -8.15 -4.65 -6.36
C ILE A 78 -6.79 -5.13 -6.90
N VAL A 79 -5.99 -5.73 -6.02
CA VAL A 79 -4.81 -6.49 -6.45
C VAL A 79 -5.34 -7.69 -7.24
N ALA A 80 -5.14 -7.69 -8.55
CA ALA A 80 -5.47 -8.83 -9.41
C ALA A 80 -4.63 -10.05 -9.00
N LEU A 81 -5.17 -10.84 -8.07
CA LEU A 81 -4.69 -12.18 -7.73
C LEU A 81 -5.36 -13.17 -8.68
N PRO A 82 -4.63 -14.05 -9.39
CA PRO A 82 -3.38 -13.86 -10.13
C PRO A 82 -3.67 -13.17 -11.49
N SER A 83 -2.63 -13.00 -12.32
CA SER A 83 -2.73 -12.53 -13.71
C SER A 83 -3.98 -13.07 -14.43
N ILE A 84 -4.72 -12.20 -15.13
CA ILE A 84 -5.93 -12.55 -15.91
C ILE A 84 -5.72 -13.81 -16.77
N HIS A 85 -4.50 -14.06 -17.24
CA HIS A 85 -4.10 -15.26 -17.97
C HIS A 85 -4.23 -16.60 -17.21
N ARG A 86 -4.33 -16.59 -15.87
CA ARG A 86 -4.52 -17.78 -15.02
C ARG A 86 -5.95 -17.92 -14.48
N GLN A 87 -6.84 -16.99 -14.79
CA GLN A 87 -8.25 -17.17 -14.45
C GLN A 87 -8.83 -18.25 -15.38
N LEU A 88 -9.20 -19.40 -14.80
CA LEU A 88 -9.96 -20.41 -15.51
C LEU A 88 -11.34 -19.81 -15.84
N SER A 89 -11.61 -19.63 -17.14
CA SER A 89 -12.95 -19.32 -17.63
C SER A 89 -13.87 -20.48 -17.27
N ILE A 90 -14.56 -20.39 -16.13
CA ILE A 90 -15.68 -21.28 -15.83
C ILE A 90 -16.83 -20.81 -16.72
N ILE A 91 -16.87 -21.33 -17.94
CA ILE A 91 -18.06 -21.25 -18.79
C ILE A 91 -19.01 -22.31 -18.28
N LYS A 92 -20.22 -21.89 -17.91
CA LYS A 92 -21.32 -22.75 -17.47
C LYS A 92 -22.33 -22.93 -18.59
#